data_AF-A0A6N1AS52-F1
#
_entry.id   AF-A0A6N1AS52-F1
#
_cell.length_a   1.000
_cell.length_b   1.000
_cell.length_c   1.000
_cell.angle_alpha   90.00
_cell.angle_beta   90.00
_cell.angle_gamma   90.00
#
_symmetry.space_group_name_H-M   'P 1'
#
loop_
_entity.id
_entity.type
_entity.pdbx_description
1 polymer ?
#
loop_
_entity_poly.entity_id
_entity_poly.type
_entity_poly.pdbx_seq_one_letter_code
_entity_poly.pdbx_strand_id
1 'polypeptide(L)'
;MGDKKAVEKAAEKAAALPSAPLSADVLDRLFTTVLARKGADPETSYTAKLYSRGTAKIAQKVGEEAVEAILEAVRGDKAALAAESADLLYHLLVLWADLGLDPAEVWSKLAQREGTSGIDEKKSRKA
;
A
#
# COMPACT_ATOMS: atom_id res chain seq x y z
N MET A 1 -11.02 30.33 24.48
CA MET A 1 -11.88 29.12 24.58
C MET A 1 -12.02 28.37 23.25
N GLY A 2 -11.61 28.94 22.10
CA GLY A 2 -11.73 28.29 20.78
C GLY A 2 -10.60 27.31 20.41
N ASP A 3 -9.38 27.54 20.90
CA ASP A 3 -8.21 26.78 20.43
C ASP A 3 -8.06 25.39 21.05
N LYS A 4 -8.44 25.21 22.32
CA LYS A 4 -8.35 23.90 22.98
C LYS A 4 -9.25 22.84 22.32
N LYS A 5 -10.45 23.23 21.88
CA LYS A 5 -11.46 22.32 21.30
C LYS A 5 -11.08 21.87 19.88
N ALA A 6 -10.34 22.69 19.14
CA ALA A 6 -9.82 22.34 17.81
C ALA A 6 -8.59 21.41 17.89
N VAL A 7 -7.70 21.66 18.86
CA VAL A 7 -6.53 20.81 19.14
C VAL A 7 -6.97 19.45 19.70
N GLU A 8 -7.99 19.43 20.56
CA GLU A 8 -8.55 18.21 21.14
C GLU A 8 -9.29 17.36 20.09
N LYS A 9 -10.02 18.00 19.16
CA LYS A 9 -10.67 17.31 18.02
C LYS A 9 -9.67 16.81 16.97
N ALA A 10 -8.53 17.49 16.81
CA ALA A 10 -7.44 17.02 15.96
C ALA A 10 -6.68 15.84 16.62
N ALA A 11 -6.51 15.86 17.94
CA ALA A 11 -5.92 14.76 18.71
C ALA A 11 -6.82 13.53 18.77
N GLU A 12 -8.15 13.70 18.86
CA GLU A 12 -9.13 12.61 18.85
C GLU A 12 -9.17 11.87 17.49
N LYS A 13 -8.94 12.59 16.38
CA LYS A 13 -8.81 12.00 15.04
C LYS A 13 -7.48 11.25 14.83
N ALA A 14 -6.49 11.49 15.68
CA ALA A 14 -5.17 10.86 15.62
C ALA A 14 -5.04 9.58 16.49
N ALA A 15 -6.05 9.24 17.31
CA ALA A 15 -5.87 8.29 18.42
C ALA A 15 -6.75 7.01 18.39
N ALA A 16 -7.51 6.75 17.33
CA ALA A 16 -8.16 5.45 17.17
C ALA A 16 -7.25 4.52 16.35
N LEU A 17 -6.29 3.87 17.02
CA LEU A 17 -5.62 2.72 16.43
C LEU A 17 -6.68 1.71 15.98
N PRO A 18 -6.54 1.10 14.79
CA PRO A 18 -7.52 0.14 14.32
C PRO A 18 -7.69 -0.98 15.35
N SER A 19 -8.94 -1.40 15.58
CA SER A 19 -9.27 -2.46 16.54
C SER A 19 -8.78 -3.85 16.11
N ALA A 20 -8.34 -3.98 14.85
CA ALA A 20 -7.72 -5.17 14.32
C ALA A 20 -6.23 -5.22 14.69
N PRO A 21 -5.63 -6.42 14.83
CA PRO A 21 -4.20 -6.56 15.09
C PRO A 21 -3.37 -5.87 14.00
N LEU A 22 -2.33 -5.16 14.45
CA LEU A 22 -1.35 -4.48 13.60
C LEU A 22 -0.31 -5.49 13.11
N SER A 23 -0.70 -6.28 12.11
CA SER A 23 0.14 -7.30 11.48
C SER A 23 0.05 -7.22 9.96
N ALA A 24 1.01 -7.85 9.27
CA ALA A 24 1.11 -7.83 7.81
C ALA A 24 -0.12 -8.44 7.10
N ASP A 25 -0.91 -9.26 7.81
CA ASP A 25 -2.18 -9.81 7.32
C ASP A 25 -3.22 -8.72 6.96
N VAL A 26 -2.99 -7.46 7.36
CA VAL A 26 -3.74 -6.30 6.85
C VAL A 26 -3.72 -6.21 5.33
N LEU A 27 -2.63 -6.63 4.68
CA LEU A 27 -2.49 -6.59 3.22
C LEU A 27 -3.44 -7.58 2.55
N ASP A 28 -3.63 -8.77 3.11
CA ASP A 28 -4.57 -9.77 2.59
C ASP A 28 -6.03 -9.33 2.79
N ARG A 29 -6.35 -8.75 3.96
CA ARG A 29 -7.68 -8.16 4.21
C ARG A 29 -7.98 -6.99 3.27
N LEU A 30 -6.98 -6.14 3.02
CA LEU A 30 -7.09 -5.00 2.12
C LEU A 30 -7.24 -5.45 0.67
N PHE A 31 -6.49 -6.47 0.25
CA PHE A 31 -6.63 -7.08 -1.08
C PHE A 31 -8.03 -7.65 -1.30
N THR A 32 -8.58 -8.36 -0.31
CA THR A 32 -9.97 -8.85 -0.35
C THR A 32 -10.97 -7.72 -0.57
N THR A 33 -10.77 -6.59 0.13
CA THR A 33 -11.61 -5.39 -0.02
C THR A 33 -11.47 -4.76 -1.39
N VAL A 34 -10.24 -4.69 -1.91
CA VAL A 34 -9.91 -4.15 -3.23
C VAL A 34 -10.57 -4.98 -4.34
N LEU A 35 -10.44 -6.31 -4.28
CA LEU A 35 -11.12 -7.24 -5.20
C LEU A 35 -12.64 -7.08 -5.16
N ALA A 36 -13.24 -6.99 -3.97
CA ALA A 36 -14.68 -6.83 -3.83
C ALA A 36 -15.22 -5.52 -4.44
N ARG A 37 -14.36 -4.52 -4.64
CA ARG A 37 -14.71 -3.25 -5.29
C ARG A 37 -14.54 -3.28 -6.81
N LYS A 38 -14.04 -4.38 -7.39
CA LYS A 38 -13.97 -4.55 -8.83
C LYS A 38 -15.39 -4.68 -9.39
N GLY A 39 -15.78 -3.74 -10.25
CA GLY A 39 -17.14 -3.65 -10.80
C GLY A 39 -18.16 -2.91 -9.91
N ALA A 40 -17.74 -2.36 -8.77
CA ALA A 40 -18.57 -1.42 -8.01
C ALA A 40 -18.72 -0.07 -8.75
N ASP A 41 -19.62 0.79 -8.27
CA ASP A 41 -19.87 2.10 -8.88
C ASP A 41 -18.65 3.05 -8.72
N PRO A 42 -18.04 3.53 -9.81
CA PRO A 42 -16.89 4.43 -9.76
C PRO A 42 -17.20 5.83 -9.19
N GLU A 43 -18.47 6.24 -9.11
CA GLU A 43 -18.86 7.52 -8.50
C GLU A 43 -18.86 7.47 -6.97
N THR A 44 -18.97 6.26 -6.39
CA THR A 44 -19.06 6.08 -4.93
C THR A 44 -17.83 5.40 -4.33
N SER A 45 -16.94 4.84 -5.15
CA SER A 45 -15.75 4.10 -4.71
C SER A 45 -14.49 4.51 -5.48
N TYR A 46 -13.48 5.00 -4.75
CA TYR A 46 -12.18 5.34 -5.33
C TYR A 46 -11.52 4.13 -6.01
N THR A 47 -11.57 2.95 -5.39
CA THR A 47 -11.01 1.73 -5.97
C THR A 47 -11.72 1.38 -7.29
N ALA A 48 -13.04 1.51 -7.34
CA ALA A 48 -13.81 1.29 -8.58
C ALA A 48 -13.46 2.32 -9.66
N LYS A 49 -13.24 3.58 -9.29
CA LYS A 49 -12.77 4.63 -10.20
C LYS A 49 -11.38 4.35 -10.77
N LEU A 50 -10.50 3.70 -10.02
CA LEU A 50 -9.20 3.26 -10.54
C LEU A 50 -9.39 2.15 -11.58
N TYR A 51 -10.20 1.14 -11.28
CA TYR A 51 -10.52 0.08 -12.23
C TYR A 51 -11.18 0.59 -13.51
N SER A 52 -12.12 1.53 -13.42
CA SER A 52 -12.77 2.10 -14.61
C SER A 52 -11.80 2.88 -15.51
N ARG A 53 -10.65 3.31 -14.97
CA ARG A 53 -9.57 3.98 -15.73
C ARG A 53 -8.49 3.02 -16.23
N GLY A 54 -8.56 1.75 -15.85
CA GLY A 54 -7.71 0.66 -16.33
C GLY A 54 -6.26 0.68 -15.84
N THR A 55 -5.54 -0.37 -16.24
CA THR A 55 -4.18 -0.70 -15.78
C THR A 55 -3.20 0.46 -15.89
N ALA A 56 -3.24 1.22 -16.99
CA ALA A 56 -2.31 2.33 -17.20
C ALA A 56 -2.42 3.40 -16.10
N LYS A 57 -3.64 3.74 -15.68
CA LYS A 57 -3.83 4.72 -14.60
C LYS A 57 -3.43 4.14 -13.24
N ILE A 58 -3.71 2.88 -13.01
CA ILE A 58 -3.34 2.19 -11.77
C ILE A 58 -1.81 2.14 -11.63
N ALA A 59 -1.11 1.72 -12.68
CA ALA A 59 0.34 1.69 -12.73
C ALA A 59 0.97 3.10 -12.57
N GLN A 60 0.34 4.13 -13.15
CA GLN A 60 0.75 5.52 -12.92
C GLN A 60 0.71 5.86 -11.42
N LYS A 61 -0.36 5.51 -10.71
CA LYS A 61 -0.45 5.74 -9.27
C LYS A 61 0.65 5.01 -8.50
N VAL A 62 0.91 3.73 -8.81
CA VAL A 62 2.04 3.00 -8.20
C VAL A 62 3.37 3.74 -8.38
N GLY A 63 3.62 4.31 -9.56
CA GLY A 63 4.81 5.11 -9.83
C GLY A 63 4.86 6.44 -9.05
N GLU A 64 3.73 7.14 -8.95
CA GLU A 64 3.61 8.39 -8.16
C GLU A 64 3.97 8.14 -6.69
N GLU A 65 3.29 7.18 -6.04
CA GLU A 65 3.51 6.88 -4.61
C GLU A 65 4.93 6.39 -4.33
N ALA A 66 5.53 5.65 -5.26
CA ALA A 66 6.92 5.21 -5.13
C ALA A 66 7.89 6.39 -5.13
N VAL A 67 7.67 7.39 -5.98
CA VAL A 67 8.48 8.61 -6.01
C VAL A 67 8.25 9.43 -4.74
N GLU A 68 7.01 9.57 -4.29
CA GLU A 68 6.66 10.30 -3.05
C GLU A 68 7.34 9.65 -1.83
N ALA A 69 7.26 8.33 -1.67
CA ALA A 69 7.96 7.60 -0.60
C ALA A 69 9.47 7.82 -0.64
N ILE A 70 10.10 7.81 -1.83
CA ILE A 70 11.54 8.09 -1.97
C ILE A 70 11.86 9.52 -1.53
N LEU A 71 11.04 10.51 -1.92
CA LEU A 71 11.25 11.90 -1.55
C LEU A 71 11.14 12.09 -0.03
N GLU A 72 10.17 11.46 0.63
CA GLU A 72 10.03 11.56 2.08
C GLU A 72 11.16 10.87 2.83
N ALA A 73 11.69 9.76 2.30
CA ALA A 73 12.89 9.14 2.82
C ALA A 73 14.11 10.08 2.74
N VAL A 74 14.27 10.80 1.62
CA VAL A 74 15.35 11.79 1.44
C VAL A 74 15.18 12.98 2.38
N ARG A 75 13.94 13.41 2.64
CA ARG A 75 13.60 14.48 3.59
C ARG A 75 13.81 14.07 5.04
N GLY A 76 13.84 12.77 5.32
CA GLY A 76 13.90 12.23 6.69
C GLY A 76 12.57 12.32 7.43
N ASP A 77 11.47 12.55 6.72
CA ASP A 77 10.13 12.59 7.31
C ASP A 77 9.58 11.16 7.43
N LYS A 78 9.75 10.55 8.60
CA LYS A 78 9.29 9.18 8.86
C LYS A 78 7.78 9.04 8.85
N ALA A 79 7.04 10.08 9.25
CA ALA A 79 5.58 10.01 9.32
C ALA A 79 4.99 10.07 7.91
N ALA A 80 5.49 10.99 7.09
CA ALA A 80 5.12 11.06 5.68
C ALA A 80 5.56 9.79 4.93
N LEU A 81 6.80 9.32 5.14
CA LEU A 81 7.28 8.06 4.54
C LEU A 81 6.36 6.87 4.87
N ALA A 82 5.87 6.76 6.10
CA ALA A 82 4.94 5.70 6.47
C ALA A 82 3.59 5.81 5.72
N ALA A 83 3.08 7.03 5.53
CA ALA A 83 1.87 7.29 4.78
C ALA A 83 2.05 6.94 3.29
N GLU A 84 3.09 7.46 2.63
CA GLU A 84 3.36 7.17 1.21
C GLU A 84 3.68 5.69 0.97
N SER A 85 4.33 5.02 1.93
CA SER A 85 4.55 3.57 1.86
C SER A 85 3.23 2.79 1.92
N ALA A 86 2.26 3.25 2.70
CA ALA A 86 0.95 2.64 2.77
C ALA A 86 0.17 2.84 1.46
N ASP A 87 0.23 4.03 0.87
CA ASP A 87 -0.41 4.33 -0.41
C ASP A 87 0.24 3.55 -1.57
N LEU A 88 1.57 3.42 -1.57
CA LEU A 88 2.29 2.57 -2.51
C LEU A 88 1.82 1.11 -2.43
N LEU A 89 1.75 0.55 -1.22
CA LEU A 89 1.27 -0.82 -1.01
C LEU A 89 -0.19 -0.97 -1.46
N TYR A 90 -1.07 -0.04 -1.10
CA TYR A 90 -2.47 -0.06 -1.53
C TYR A 90 -2.58 -0.05 -3.07
N HIS A 91 -1.89 0.87 -3.74
CA HIS A 91 -1.94 0.96 -5.20
C HIS A 91 -1.34 -0.26 -5.89
N LEU A 92 -0.32 -0.89 -5.29
CA LEU A 92 0.24 -2.15 -5.75
C LEU A 92 -0.77 -3.31 -5.63
N LEU A 93 -1.52 -3.40 -4.52
CA LEU A 93 -2.61 -4.37 -4.35
C LEU A 93 -3.71 -4.19 -5.41
N VAL A 94 -4.09 -2.94 -5.72
CA VAL A 94 -5.05 -2.62 -6.79
C VAL A 94 -4.52 -3.09 -8.15
N LEU A 95 -3.25 -2.89 -8.43
CA LEU A 95 -2.61 -3.34 -9.67
C LEU A 95 -2.63 -4.86 -9.80
N TRP A 96 -2.30 -5.59 -8.73
CA TRP A 96 -2.37 -7.06 -8.71
C TRP A 96 -3.79 -7.56 -8.96
N ALA A 97 -4.77 -6.97 -8.28
CA ALA A 97 -6.18 -7.31 -8.47
C ALA A 97 -6.71 -6.97 -9.88
N ASP A 98 -6.24 -5.88 -10.50
CA ASP A 98 -6.57 -5.53 -11.88
C ASP A 98 -6.09 -6.61 -12.85
N LEU A 99 -4.83 -7.04 -12.68
CA LEU A 99 -4.13 -8.03 -13.51
C LEU A 99 -4.43 -9.49 -13.16
N GLY A 100 -5.17 -9.76 -12.08
CA GLY A 100 -5.49 -11.11 -11.62
C GLY A 100 -4.33 -11.86 -10.98
N LEU A 101 -3.37 -11.14 -10.39
CA LEU A 101 -2.25 -11.71 -9.62
C LEU A 101 -2.66 -11.87 -8.15
N ASP A 102 -2.49 -13.07 -7.59
CA ASP A 102 -2.78 -13.33 -6.17
C ASP A 102 -1.60 -12.88 -5.28
N PRO A 103 -1.82 -12.14 -4.18
CA PRO A 103 -0.77 -11.79 -3.22
C PRO A 103 0.03 -12.99 -2.73
N ALA A 104 -0.57 -14.18 -2.61
CA ALA A 104 0.12 -15.42 -2.24
C ALA A 104 1.31 -15.74 -3.17
N GLU A 105 1.19 -15.41 -4.47
CA GLU A 105 2.29 -15.57 -5.43
C GLU A 105 3.45 -14.63 -5.09
N VAL A 106 3.16 -13.40 -4.67
CA VAL A 106 4.16 -12.42 -4.25
C VAL A 106 4.78 -12.79 -2.90
N TRP A 107 3.97 -13.23 -1.92
CA TRP A 107 4.44 -13.73 -0.63
C TRP A 107 5.38 -14.91 -0.79
N SER A 108 5.07 -15.85 -1.70
CA SER A 108 5.97 -16.96 -2.04
C SER A 108 7.33 -16.47 -2.55
N LYS A 109 7.36 -15.44 -3.41
CA LYS A 109 8.62 -14.83 -3.88
C LYS A 109 9.39 -14.13 -2.76
N LEU A 110 8.70 -13.52 -1.80
CA LEU A 110 9.33 -12.90 -0.64
C LEU A 110 9.90 -13.96 0.32
N ALA A 111 9.16 -15.03 0.61
CA ALA A 111 9.62 -16.14 1.44
C ALA A 111 10.89 -16.81 0.85
N GLN A 112 10.99 -16.92 -0.47
CA GLN A 112 12.21 -17.40 -1.15
C GLN A 112 13.45 -16.52 -0.87
N ARG A 113 13.25 -15.22 -0.59
CA ARG A 113 14.34 -14.27 -0.27
C ARG A 113 14.74 -14.30 1.21
N GLU A 114 13.84 -14.68 2.11
CA GLU A 114 14.17 -14.75 3.55
C GLU A 114 15.27 -15.78 3.84
N GLY A 115 15.31 -16.87 3.08
CA GLY A 115 16.31 -17.95 3.23
C GLY A 115 17.62 -17.75 2.48
N THR A 116 17.75 -16.70 1.65
CA THR A 116 18.94 -16.46 0.83
C THR A 116 19.39 -15.02 1.01
N SER A 117 20.58 -14.79 1.57
CA SER A 117 21.08 -13.41 1.63
C SER A 117 21.18 -12.85 0.19
N GLY A 118 20.74 -11.61 -0.02
CA GLY A 118 20.78 -10.98 -1.36
C GLY A 118 22.20 -10.88 -1.96
N ILE A 119 23.24 -11.12 -1.15
CA ILE A 119 24.63 -11.25 -1.58
C ILE A 119 24.89 -12.64 -2.16
N ASP A 120 24.36 -13.69 -1.53
CA ASP A 120 24.54 -15.08 -1.98
C ASP A 120 23.71 -15.39 -3.24
N GLU A 121 22.50 -14.83 -3.33
CA GLU A 121 21.66 -14.91 -4.55
C GLU A 121 22.33 -14.23 -5.76
N LYS A 122 23.06 -13.13 -5.53
CA LYS A 122 23.83 -12.44 -6.58
C LYS A 122 25.06 -13.23 -7.03
N LYS A 123 25.67 -14.02 -6.13
CA LYS A 123 26.82 -14.88 -6.47
C LYS A 123 26.38 -16.11 -7.28
N SER A 124 25.24 -16.73 -6.94
CA SER A 124 24.75 -17.92 -7.65
C SER A 124 24.25 -17.65 -9.07
N ARG A 125 23.84 -16.42 -9.40
CA ARG A 125 23.45 -16.01 -10.77
C ARG A 125 24.62 -15.74 -11.72
N LYS A 126 25.85 -15.65 -11.21
CA LYS A 126 27.06 -15.38 -11.99
C LYS A 126 27.97 -16.61 -12.13
N ALA A 127 27.54 -17.77 -11.64
CA ALA A 127 28.26 -19.04 -11.69
C ALA A 127 27.66 -19.97 -12.76
#